data_AF-A0AAD7S2T1-F1
#
_entry.id   AF-A0AAD7S2T1-F1
#
_cell.length_a   1.000
_cell.length_b   1.000
_cell.length_c   1.000
_cell.angle_alpha   90.00
_cell.angle_beta   90.00
_cell.angle_gamma   90.00
#
_symmetry.space_group_name_H-M   'P 1'
#
loop_
_entity.id
_entity.type
_entity.pdbx_description
1 polymer ?
#
loop_
_entity_poly.entity_id
_entity_poly.type
_entity_poly.pdbx_seq_one_letter_code
_entity_poly.pdbx_strand_id
1 'polypeptide(L)'
;MVRRWTPESKERLKFELGCTLWLTLTEPHGEDVNGALQCVTAYVNHIKDKVAPARMVRCYANNKPWISSDLKSLLNKKKRAFKARDMVGVKEVQKDIKKALREGRNIHKAKLEDKLQRNNVREVWSGMRSITATNWPPVRRRGVWKGPMR
;
A
#
# COMPACT_ATOMS: atom_id res chain seq x y z
N MET A 1 6.14 5.37 0.60
CA MET A 1 6.63 5.00 1.94
C MET A 1 5.56 5.33 2.96
N VAL A 2 5.36 4.51 3.99
CA VAL A 2 4.34 4.75 5.02
C VAL A 2 5.04 4.78 6.38
N ARG A 3 4.72 5.78 7.19
CA ARG A 3 5.13 5.87 8.60
C ARG A 3 3.96 5.52 9.49
N ARG A 4 4.23 4.75 10.53
CA ARG A 4 3.24 4.39 11.55
C ARG A 4 3.59 5.12 12.84
N TRP A 5 2.70 6.01 13.27
CA TRP A 5 2.83 6.73 14.54
C TRP A 5 2.07 5.99 15.63
N THR A 6 2.80 5.21 16.43
CA THR A 6 2.22 4.57 17.64
C THR A 6 2.23 5.57 18.80
N PRO A 7 1.45 5.35 19.87
CA PRO A 7 1.52 6.17 21.09
C PRO A 7 2.95 6.29 21.62
N GLU A 8 3.69 5.19 21.64
CA GLU A 8 5.08 5.12 22.13
C GLU A 8 6.02 5.94 21.24
N SER A 9 5.87 5.87 19.91
CA SER A 9 6.64 6.73 18.99
C SER A 9 6.32 8.21 19.21
N LYS A 10 5.06 8.58 19.52
CA LYS A 10 4.70 9.97 19.78
C LYS A 10 5.27 10.47 21.10
N GLU A 11 5.22 9.65 22.15
CA GLU A 11 5.82 9.97 23.44
C GLU A 11 7.33 10.12 23.34
N ARG A 12 8.00 9.20 22.64
CA ARG A 12 9.44 9.26 22.41
C ARG A 12 9.86 10.48 21.60
N LEU A 13 9.07 10.88 20.60
CA LEU A 13 9.31 12.12 19.85
C LEU A 13 9.23 13.34 20.77
N LYS A 14 8.19 13.41 21.60
CA LYS A 14 8.01 14.51 22.57
C LYS A 14 9.17 14.56 23.57
N PHE A 15 9.60 13.40 24.07
CA PHE A 15 10.71 13.30 24.99
C PHE A 15 12.03 13.76 24.35
N GLU A 16 12.38 13.26 23.17
CA GLU A 16 13.64 13.63 22.51
C GLU A 16 13.67 15.13 22.17
N LEU A 17 12.56 15.71 21.69
CA LEU A 17 12.46 17.15 21.44
C LEU A 17 12.48 17.99 22.73
N GLY A 18 11.89 17.47 23.82
CA GLY A 18 11.85 18.14 25.12
C GLY A 18 13.21 18.17 25.83
N CYS A 19 14.07 17.17 25.57
CA CYS A 19 15.43 17.12 26.11
C CYS A 19 16.48 17.76 25.18
N THR A 20 16.08 18.30 24.02
CA THR A 20 17.02 18.91 23.07
C THR A 20 17.46 20.29 23.55
N LEU A 21 18.77 20.50 23.63
CA LEU A 21 19.35 21.83 23.85
C LEU A 21 19.37 22.62 22.54
N TRP A 22 18.29 23.38 22.29
CA TRP A 22 18.11 24.12 21.03
C TRP A 22 19.18 25.17 20.76
N LEU A 23 19.74 25.77 21.83
CA LEU A 23 20.80 26.77 21.71
C LEU A 23 22.03 26.23 20.97
N THR A 24 22.41 24.97 21.20
CA THR A 24 23.55 24.34 20.52
C THR A 24 23.34 24.22 19.01
N LEU A 25 22.09 24.20 18.53
CA LEU A 25 21.76 24.14 17.11
C LEU A 25 21.69 25.53 16.46
N THR A 26 21.51 26.59 17.24
CA THR A 26 21.31 27.97 16.74
C THR A 26 22.53 28.86 16.96
N GLU A 27 23.27 28.69 18.06
CA GLU A 27 24.48 29.47 18.41
C GLU A 27 25.55 29.49 17.31
N PRO A 28 25.86 28.38 16.61
CA PRO A 28 26.89 28.37 15.57
C PRO A 28 26.57 29.25 14.36
N HIS A 29 25.32 29.66 14.19
CA HIS A 29 24.86 30.38 13.00
C HIS A 29 24.84 31.91 13.17
N GLY A 30 24.97 32.42 14.40
CA GLY A 30 24.96 33.88 14.64
C GLY A 30 23.72 34.56 14.07
N GLU A 31 23.91 35.48 13.11
CA GLU A 31 22.84 36.19 12.40
C GLU A 31 22.26 35.41 11.20
N ASP A 32 22.86 34.28 10.80
CA ASP A 32 22.36 33.44 9.71
C ASP A 32 21.12 32.64 10.15
N VAL A 33 19.97 33.32 10.15
CA VAL A 33 18.66 32.74 10.49
C VAL A 33 18.32 31.57 9.57
N ASN A 34 18.72 31.62 8.30
CA ASN A 34 18.40 30.57 7.34
C ASN A 34 19.24 29.31 7.60
N GLY A 35 20.52 29.45 7.92
CA GLY A 35 21.37 28.35 8.36
C GLY A 35 20.88 27.71 9.64
N ALA A 36 20.50 28.52 10.64
CA ALA A 36 19.90 28.03 11.88
C ALA A 36 18.60 27.25 11.62
N LEU A 37 17.73 27.78 10.76
CA LEU A 37 16.47 27.12 10.37
C LEU A 37 16.73 25.77 9.67
N GLN A 38 17.72 25.72 8.76
CA GLN A 38 18.09 24.48 8.07
C GLN A 38 18.65 23.44 9.04
N CYS A 39 19.52 23.85 9.98
CA CYS A 39 20.08 22.99 11.01
C CYS A 39 18.99 22.39 11.91
N VAL A 40 18.10 23.24 12.44
CA VAL A 40 16.94 22.84 13.25
C VAL A 40 16.04 21.89 12.46
N THR A 41 15.75 22.21 11.20
CA THR A 41 14.91 21.36 10.33
C THR A 41 15.56 20.01 10.08
N ALA A 42 16.86 19.97 9.82
CA ALA A 42 17.61 18.73 9.62
C ALA A 42 17.58 17.87 10.88
N TYR A 43 17.78 18.48 12.06
CA TYR A 43 17.73 17.78 13.34
C TYR A 43 16.35 17.21 13.66
N VAL A 44 15.28 17.99 13.49
CA VAL A 44 13.90 17.52 13.68
C VAL A 44 13.58 16.37 12.73
N ASN A 45 14.04 16.44 11.47
CA ASN A 45 13.90 15.36 10.51
C ASN A 45 14.67 14.10 10.94
N HIS A 46 15.88 14.26 11.50
CA HIS A 46 16.66 13.16 12.04
C HIS A 46 15.93 12.45 13.19
N ILE A 47 15.40 13.19 14.18
CA ILE A 47 14.61 12.60 15.27
C ILE A 47 13.37 11.91 14.71
N LYS A 48 12.65 12.55 13.79
CA LYS A 48 11.47 11.98 13.14
C LYS A 48 11.80 10.63 12.48
N ASP A 49 12.95 10.51 11.83
CA ASP A 49 13.40 9.30 11.16
C ASP A 49 13.85 8.21 12.12
N LYS A 50 14.52 8.60 13.20
CA LYS A 50 14.93 7.71 14.29
C LYS A 50 13.72 7.13 15.05
N VAL A 51 12.73 7.96 15.36
CA VAL A 51 11.58 7.59 16.20
C VAL A 51 10.49 6.85 15.42
N ALA A 52 10.26 7.22 14.17
CA ALA A 52 9.23 6.63 13.32
C ALA A 52 9.76 6.37 11.91
N PRO A 53 10.58 5.32 11.70
CA PRO A 53 11.19 5.04 10.41
C PRO A 53 10.14 4.78 9.34
N ALA A 54 10.37 5.36 8.15
CA ALA A 54 9.55 5.11 6.98
C ALA A 54 9.73 3.65 6.53
N ARG A 55 8.61 2.96 6.30
CA ARG A 55 8.61 1.59 5.76
C ARG A 55 8.03 1.59 4.35
N MET A 56 8.62 0.80 3.47
CA MET A 56 8.01 0.51 2.18
C MET A 56 6.91 -0.53 2.35
N VAL A 57 5.70 -0.17 1.92
CA VAL A 57 4.61 -1.13 1.78
C VAL A 57 4.62 -1.63 0.36
N ARG A 58 4.96 -2.91 0.16
CA ARG A 58 4.90 -3.54 -1.15
C ARG A 58 3.45 -3.92 -1.44
N CYS A 59 2.80 -3.16 -2.31
CA CYS A 59 1.48 -3.50 -2.83
C CYS A 59 1.67 -4.42 -4.03
N TYR A 60 1.22 -5.67 -3.92
CA TYR A 60 1.21 -6.58 -5.06
C TYR A 60 0.05 -6.26 -6.00
N ALA A 61 0.32 -6.28 -7.32
CA ALA A 61 -0.70 -6.11 -8.36
C ALA A 61 -1.73 -7.27 -8.41
N ASN A 62 -1.58 -8.30 -7.56
CA ASN A 62 -2.52 -9.40 -7.41
C ASN A 62 -3.76 -9.04 -6.58
N ASN A 63 -4.10 -7.76 -6.45
CA ASN A 63 -5.45 -7.42 -5.98
C ASN A 63 -6.40 -7.82 -7.09
N LYS A 64 -7.22 -8.84 -6.81
CA LYS A 64 -8.34 -9.21 -7.67
C LYS A 64 -9.11 -7.94 -8.06
N PRO A 65 -9.51 -7.77 -9.31
CA PRO A 65 -10.06 -6.50 -9.82
C PRO A 65 -11.36 -6.06 -9.13
N TRP A 66 -12.03 -6.97 -8.42
CA TRP A 66 -13.21 -6.70 -7.59
C TRP A 66 -12.89 -6.29 -6.13
N ILE A 67 -11.61 -6.11 -5.77
CA ILE A 67 -11.19 -5.62 -4.45
C ILE A 67 -11.12 -4.08 -4.48
N SER A 68 -12.27 -3.44 -4.29
CA SER A 68 -12.39 -1.97 -4.24
C SER A 68 -11.91 -1.37 -2.90
N SER A 69 -11.77 -0.04 -2.85
CA SER A 69 -11.57 0.71 -1.60
C SER A 69 -12.67 0.42 -0.58
N ASP A 70 -13.91 0.29 -1.05
CA ASP A 70 -15.08 0.09 -0.20
C ASP A 70 -15.09 -1.32 0.40
N LEU A 71 -14.66 -2.33 -0.37
CA LEU A 71 -14.48 -3.66 0.18
C LEU A 71 -13.36 -3.68 1.25
N LYS A 72 -12.28 -2.91 1.04
CA LYS A 72 -11.22 -2.76 2.06
C LYS A 72 -11.73 -2.06 3.32
N SER A 73 -12.60 -1.06 3.19
CA SER A 73 -13.20 -0.38 4.35
C SER A 73 -14.11 -1.34 5.14
N LEU A 74 -14.93 -2.16 4.46
CA LEU A 74 -15.74 -3.21 5.10
C LEU A 74 -14.87 -4.26 5.81
N LEU A 75 -13.78 -4.71 5.18
CA LEU A 75 -12.84 -5.64 5.82
C LEU A 75 -12.22 -5.04 7.09
N ASN A 76 -11.89 -3.76 7.08
CA ASN A 76 -11.39 -3.05 8.26
C ASN A 76 -12.48 -2.88 9.34
N LYS A 77 -13.72 -2.58 8.95
CA LYS A 77 -14.88 -2.51 9.86
C LYS A 77 -15.10 -3.85 10.56
N LYS A 78 -15.04 -4.97 9.83
CA LYS A 78 -15.13 -6.32 10.40
C LYS A 78 -14.00 -6.59 11.38
N LYS A 79 -12.76 -6.21 11.06
CA LYS A 79 -11.61 -6.34 11.97
C LYS A 79 -11.81 -5.56 13.27
N ARG A 80 -12.41 -4.36 13.21
CA ARG A 80 -12.73 -3.56 14.41
C ARG A 80 -13.81 -4.23 15.26
N ALA A 81 -14.91 -4.68 14.65
CA ALA A 81 -15.98 -5.37 15.36
C ALA A 81 -15.47 -6.66 16.05
N PHE A 82 -14.62 -7.43 15.36
CA PHE A 82 -13.99 -8.62 15.93
C PHE A 82 -13.11 -8.29 17.15
N LYS A 83 -12.30 -7.22 17.08
CA LYS A 83 -11.50 -6.76 18.22
C LYS A 83 -12.35 -6.30 19.40
N ALA A 84 -13.52 -5.71 19.13
CA ALA A 84 -14.47 -5.27 20.15
C ALA A 84 -15.34 -6.42 20.72
N ARG A 85 -15.13 -7.67 20.27
CA ARG A 85 -15.95 -8.85 20.60
C ARG A 85 -17.44 -8.70 20.24
N ASP A 86 -17.78 -7.76 19.36
CA ASP A 86 -19.13 -7.57 18.84
C ASP A 86 -19.42 -8.60 17.73
N MET A 87 -19.97 -9.75 18.14
CA MET A 87 -20.28 -10.84 17.23
C MET A 87 -21.48 -10.54 16.31
N VAL A 88 -22.37 -9.62 16.71
CA VAL A 88 -23.51 -9.20 15.88
C VAL A 88 -23.00 -8.34 14.73
N GLY A 89 -22.22 -7.29 15.04
CA GLY A 89 -21.60 -6.44 14.04
C GLY A 89 -20.66 -7.21 13.10
N VAL A 90 -19.94 -8.23 13.60
CA VAL A 90 -19.14 -9.12 12.73
C VAL A 90 -20.02 -9.84 11.70
N LYS A 91 -21.19 -10.36 12.10
CA LYS A 91 -22.12 -11.06 11.19
C LYS A 91 -22.73 -10.12 10.17
N GLU A 92 -23.09 -8.91 10.58
CA GLU A 92 -23.65 -7.88 9.68
C GLU A 92 -22.63 -7.45 8.63
N VAL A 93 -21.43 -7.04 9.06
CA VAL A 93 -20.37 -6.63 8.13
C VAL A 93 -19.96 -7.79 7.22
N GLN A 94 -20.05 -9.05 7.69
CA GLN A 94 -19.83 -10.21 6.83
C GLN A 94 -20.87 -10.34 5.71
N LYS A 95 -22.14 -9.98 5.94
CA LYS A 95 -23.18 -9.94 4.89
C LYS A 95 -22.85 -8.86 3.86
N ASP A 96 -22.44 -7.68 4.31
CA ASP A 96 -22.06 -6.57 3.42
C ASP A 96 -20.85 -6.92 2.57
N ILE A 97 -19.83 -7.55 3.15
CA ILE A 97 -18.65 -8.06 2.42
C ILE A 97 -19.08 -9.04 1.33
N LYS A 98 -19.97 -9.98 1.62
CA LYS A 98 -20.48 -10.94 0.62
C LYS A 98 -21.26 -10.23 -0.49
N LYS A 99 -22.06 -9.20 -0.17
CA LYS A 99 -22.79 -8.40 -1.16
C LYS A 99 -21.81 -7.65 -2.09
N ALA A 100 -20.88 -6.90 -1.52
CA ALA A 100 -19.87 -6.15 -2.26
C ALA A 100 -18.98 -7.05 -3.14
N LEU A 101 -18.62 -8.25 -2.66
CA LEU A 101 -17.87 -9.22 -3.47
C LEU A 101 -18.68 -9.74 -4.67
N ARG A 102 -19.98 -9.99 -4.50
CA ARG A 102 -20.84 -10.43 -5.62
C ARG A 102 -20.97 -9.32 -6.65
N GLU A 103 -21.25 -8.11 -6.20
CA GLU A 103 -21.40 -6.93 -7.07
C GLU A 103 -20.11 -6.62 -7.82
N GLY A 104 -18.96 -6.59 -7.12
CA GLY A 104 -17.66 -6.36 -7.76
C GLY A 104 -17.31 -7.43 -8.81
N ARG A 105 -17.63 -8.70 -8.56
CA ARG A 105 -17.45 -9.78 -9.56
C ARG A 105 -18.38 -9.59 -10.76
N ASN A 106 -19.64 -9.20 -10.54
CA ASN A 106 -20.61 -8.97 -11.61
C ASN A 106 -20.21 -7.78 -12.49
N ILE A 107 -19.78 -6.66 -11.91
CA ILE A 107 -19.26 -5.51 -12.66
C ILE A 107 -18.06 -5.92 -13.51
N HIS A 108 -17.15 -6.72 -12.94
CA HIS A 108 -15.99 -7.20 -13.68
C HIS A 108 -16.37 -8.16 -14.82
N LYS A 109 -17.32 -9.07 -14.58
CA LYS A 109 -17.87 -9.98 -15.60
C LYS A 109 -18.52 -9.19 -16.74
N ALA A 110 -19.39 -8.24 -16.43
CA ALA A 110 -20.06 -7.39 -17.42
C ALA A 110 -19.04 -6.61 -18.28
N LYS A 111 -17.96 -6.09 -17.67
CA LYS A 111 -16.86 -5.45 -18.41
C LYS A 111 -16.12 -6.40 -19.35
N LEU A 112 -15.95 -7.67 -18.98
CA LEU A 112 -15.33 -8.67 -19.86
C LEU A 112 -16.27 -9.04 -21.01
N GLU A 113 -17.56 -9.20 -20.74
CA GLU A 113 -18.58 -9.50 -21.75
C GLU A 113 -18.73 -8.36 -22.77
N ASP A 114 -18.74 -7.10 -22.31
CA ASP A 114 -18.75 -5.91 -23.17
C ASP A 114 -17.52 -5.85 -24.09
N LYS A 115 -16.32 -6.17 -23.57
CA LYS A 115 -15.10 -6.27 -24.39
C LYS A 115 -15.15 -7.39 -25.40
N LEU A 116 -15.78 -8.51 -25.05
CA LEU A 116 -15.99 -9.64 -25.95
C LEU A 116 -16.94 -9.26 -27.10
N GLN A 117 -18.03 -8.57 -26.79
CA GLN A 117 -19.00 -8.09 -27.78
C GLN A 117 -18.38 -7.09 -28.76
N ARG A 118 -17.40 -6.28 -28.31
CA ARG A 118 -16.63 -5.36 -29.16
C ARG A 118 -15.50 -6.05 -29.96
N ASN A 119 -15.50 -7.38 -30.06
CA ASN A 119 -14.49 -8.21 -30.72
C ASN A 119 -13.04 -7.95 -30.22
N ASN A 120 -12.88 -7.49 -28.98
CA ASN A 120 -11.56 -7.21 -28.41
C ASN A 120 -11.05 -8.42 -27.62
N VAL A 121 -10.86 -9.53 -28.33
CA VAL A 121 -10.46 -10.82 -27.76
C VAL A 121 -9.10 -10.72 -27.02
N ARG A 122 -8.18 -9.87 -27.51
CA ARG A 122 -6.87 -9.63 -26.88
C ARG A 122 -7.01 -9.07 -25.46
N GLU A 123 -7.94 -8.12 -25.24
CA GLU A 123 -8.19 -7.58 -23.92
C GLU A 123 -8.96 -8.52 -23.00
N VAL A 124 -9.87 -9.34 -23.54
CA VAL A 124 -10.54 -10.40 -22.77
C VAL A 124 -9.48 -11.37 -22.21
N TRP A 125 -8.56 -11.83 -23.05
CA TRP A 125 -7.45 -12.69 -22.62
C TRP A 125 -6.51 -12.00 -21.63
N SER A 126 -6.26 -10.69 -21.79
CA SER A 126 -5.46 -9.92 -20.84
C SER A 126 -6.15 -9.79 -19.48
N GLY A 127 -7.46 -9.54 -19.47
CA GLY A 127 -8.27 -9.50 -18.25
C GLY A 127 -8.38 -10.87 -17.57
N MET A 128 -8.48 -11.95 -18.33
CA MET A 128 -8.48 -13.30 -17.77
C MET A 128 -7.16 -13.62 -17.07
N ARG A 129 -6.02 -13.31 -17.72
CA ARG A 129 -4.67 -13.52 -17.16
C ARG A 129 -4.41 -12.76 -15.86
N SER A 130 -4.97 -11.55 -15.73
CA SER A 130 -4.80 -10.75 -14.50
C SER A 130 -5.56 -11.32 -13.30
N ILE A 131 -6.53 -12.21 -13.52
CA ILE A 131 -7.31 -12.88 -12.47
C ILE A 131 -6.69 -14.21 -12.07
N THR A 132 -6.19 -14.99 -13.03
CA THR A 132 -5.66 -16.35 -12.80
C THR A 132 -4.21 -16.38 -12.33
N ALA A 133 -3.53 -15.23 -12.26
CA ALA A 133 -2.11 -15.13 -11.89
C ALA A 133 -1.21 -16.07 -12.71
N THR A 134 -1.63 -16.47 -13.91
CA THR A 134 -0.83 -17.25 -14.86
C THR A 134 0.17 -16.32 -15.54
N ASN A 135 1.19 -15.92 -14.79
CA ASN A 135 2.44 -15.48 -15.39
C ASN A 135 3.18 -16.74 -15.85
N TRP A 136 2.69 -17.40 -16.90
CA TRP A 136 3.51 -18.38 -17.60
C TRP A 136 4.66 -17.58 -18.24
N PRO A 137 5.94 -17.90 -17.97
CA PRO A 137 7.03 -17.27 -18.72
C PRO A 137 6.72 -17.47 -20.20
N PRO A 138 6.90 -16.46 -21.07
CA PRO A 138 6.55 -16.59 -22.47
C PRO A 138 7.15 -17.91 -22.96
N VAL A 139 6.30 -18.79 -23.52
CA VAL A 139 6.77 -20.04 -24.14
C VAL A 139 7.90 -19.61 -25.06
N ARG A 140 9.15 -19.87 -24.66
CA ARG A 140 10.29 -19.67 -25.53
C ARG A 140 9.98 -20.57 -26.70
N ARG A 141 9.62 -19.99 -27.85
CA ARG A 141 9.66 -20.72 -29.11
C ARG A 141 11.02 -21.42 -29.10
N ARG A 142 11.03 -22.75 -29.23
CA ARG A 142 12.26 -23.54 -29.34
C ARG A 142 13.01 -23.02 -30.57
N GLY A 143 13.83 -22.00 -30.37
CA GLY A 143 14.90 -21.63 -31.28
C GLY A 143 15.95 -22.71 -31.13
N VAL A 144 16.17 -23.44 -32.21
CA VAL A 144 17.27 -24.39 -32.38
C VAL A 144 18.55 -23.66 -31.98
N TRP A 145 19.17 -24.08 -30.89
CA TRP A 145 20.52 -23.66 -30.54
C TRP A 145 21.46 -24.26 -31.59
N LYS A 146 21.98 -23.42 -32.50
CA LYS A 146 23.23 -23.71 -33.21
C LYS A 146 24.36 -23.19 -32.34
N GLY A 147 25.06 -24.09 -31.65
CA GLY A 147 26.28 -23.74 -30.92
C GLY A 147 27.38 -23.29 -31.88
N PRO A 148 28.31 -22.41 -31.46
CA PRO A 148 29.49 -22.13 -32.24
C PRO A 148 30.46 -23.31 -32.19
N MET A 149 30.99 -23.65 -33.36
CA MET A 149 32.10 -24.57 -33.55
C MET A 149 33.40 -23.78 -33.35
N ARG A 150 34.30 -24.34 -32.53
CA ARG A 150 35.65 -23.87 -32.13
C ARG A 150 35.70 -22.91 -30.96
#